data_AF-A0A3M0T2R7-F1
#
_entry.id   AF-A0A3M0T2R7-F1
#
_cell.length_a   1.000
_cell.length_b   1.000
_cell.length_c   1.000
_cell.angle_alpha   90.00
_cell.angle_beta   90.00
_cell.angle_gamma   90.00
#
_symmetry.space_group_name_H-M   'P 1'
#
loop_
_entity.id
_entity.type
_entity.pdbx_description
1 polymer ?
#
loop_
_entity_poly.entity_id
_entity_poly.type
_entity_poly.pdbx_seq_one_letter_code
_entity_poly.pdbx_strand_id
1 'polypeptide(L)'
;MSDLNDFLKKKLEEKTKIEFNAEEEKKKWINSVDEILSNIKKWIEEPVKNHLVEIIDEKVEINEERLGKYKISSLAIRSLWDTVYIRPIGRMILGAIGRIDILSTKGKYSILLTIDNGWVVKLDGVYKNFNEELFATILKVMMS
;
A
#
# COMPACT_ATOMS: atom_id res chain seq x y z
N MET A 1 -35.47 -21.25 -3.08
CA MET A 1 -34.40 -20.23 -3.10
C MET A 1 -33.23 -20.85 -3.84
N SER A 2 -32.63 -20.11 -4.77
CA SER A 2 -31.91 -20.65 -5.93
C SER A 2 -30.65 -21.44 -5.59
N ASP A 3 -30.38 -22.48 -6.38
CA ASP A 3 -29.11 -23.24 -6.48
C ASP A 3 -27.86 -22.32 -6.44
N LEU A 4 -27.97 -21.12 -7.01
CA LEU A 4 -26.97 -20.07 -6.95
C LEU A 4 -26.66 -19.60 -5.51
N ASN A 5 -27.67 -19.43 -4.65
CA ASN A 5 -27.46 -19.00 -3.27
C ASN A 5 -26.74 -20.07 -2.45
N ASP A 6 -27.04 -21.35 -2.70
CA ASP A 6 -26.39 -22.47 -2.00
C ASP A 6 -24.95 -22.67 -2.51
N PHE A 7 -24.71 -22.50 -3.81
CA PHE A 7 -23.36 -22.47 -4.38
C PHE A 7 -22.51 -21.32 -3.80
N LEU A 8 -23.06 -20.11 -3.73
CA LEU A 8 -22.38 -18.94 -3.17
C LEU A 8 -22.10 -19.10 -1.67
N LYS A 9 -23.05 -19.64 -0.90
CA LYS A 9 -22.84 -19.98 0.52
C LYS A 9 -21.73 -21.01 0.69
N LYS A 10 -21.75 -22.09 -0.09
CA LYS A 10 -20.72 -23.13 -0.02
C LYS A 10 -19.34 -22.59 -0.38
N LYS A 11 -19.23 -21.71 -1.38
CA LYS A 11 -17.97 -21.01 -1.71
C LYS A 11 -17.52 -20.05 -0.61
N LEU A 12 -18.45 -19.36 0.04
CA LEU A 12 -18.15 -18.48 1.17
C LEU A 12 -17.62 -19.29 2.36
N GLU A 13 -18.27 -20.41 2.68
CA GLU A 13 -17.91 -21.36 3.75
C GLU A 13 -16.59 -22.08 3.47
N GLU A 14 -16.34 -22.52 2.24
CA GLU A 14 -15.07 -23.12 1.80
C GLU A 14 -13.91 -22.11 1.92
N LYS A 15 -14.13 -20.84 1.54
CA LYS A 15 -13.14 -19.76 1.69
C LYS A 15 -12.89 -19.37 3.15
N THR A 16 -13.87 -19.55 4.04
CA THR A 16 -13.69 -19.34 5.48
C THR A 16 -13.06 -20.53 6.20
N LYS A 17 -13.16 -21.75 5.64
CA LYS A 17 -12.54 -22.98 6.16
C LYS A 17 -11.06 -23.14 5.84
N ILE A 18 -10.50 -22.41 4.88
CA ILE A 18 -9.04 -22.28 4.74
C ILE A 18 -8.57 -21.51 5.97
N GLU A 19 -7.83 -22.16 6.87
CA GLU A 19 -7.30 -21.59 8.11
C GLU A 19 -6.68 -20.22 7.86
N PHE A 20 -7.45 -19.16 8.13
CA PHE A 20 -6.96 -17.80 8.07
C PHE A 20 -6.10 -17.55 9.31
N ASN A 21 -4.80 -17.76 9.16
CA ASN A 21 -3.84 -17.40 10.19
C ASN A 21 -3.62 -15.88 10.17
N ALA A 22 -4.43 -15.17 10.96
CA ALA A 22 -4.39 -13.71 11.05
C ALA A 22 -2.97 -13.18 11.36
N GLU A 23 -2.21 -13.87 12.21
CA GLU A 23 -0.85 -13.45 12.57
C GLU A 23 0.12 -13.56 11.40
N GLU A 24 0.04 -14.66 10.64
CA GLU A 24 0.88 -14.86 9.46
C GLU A 24 0.56 -13.84 8.36
N GLU A 25 -0.72 -13.59 8.12
CA GLU A 25 -1.18 -12.64 7.11
C GLU A 25 -0.82 -11.19 7.47
N LYS A 26 -0.93 -10.83 8.76
CA LYS A 26 -0.45 -9.56 9.30
C LYS A 26 1.07 -9.42 9.10
N LYS A 27 1.85 -10.46 9.39
CA LYS A 27 3.31 -10.44 9.21
C LYS A 27 3.71 -10.28 7.75
N LYS A 28 3.06 -11.01 6.84
CA LYS A 28 3.27 -10.87 5.38
C LYS A 28 3.00 -9.43 4.93
N TRP A 29 1.90 -8.85 5.41
CA TRP A 29 1.55 -7.46 5.08
C TRP A 29 2.60 -6.46 5.55
N ILE A 30 3.00 -6.54 6.82
CA ILE A 30 4.02 -5.65 7.40
C ILE A 30 5.32 -5.76 6.61
N ASN A 31 5.78 -6.98 6.32
CA ASN A 31 6.99 -7.20 5.55
C ASN A 31 6.92 -6.59 4.14
N SER A 32 5.80 -6.76 3.43
CA SER A 32 5.62 -6.17 2.10
C SER A 32 5.64 -4.64 2.12
N VAL A 33 5.10 -4.03 3.17
CA VAL A 33 5.14 -2.58 3.36
C VAL A 33 6.56 -2.11 3.67
N ASP A 34 7.25 -2.78 4.59
CA ASP A 34 8.63 -2.42 4.94
C ASP A 34 9.57 -2.55 3.73
N GLU A 35 9.36 -3.56 2.88
CA GLU A 35 10.11 -3.74 1.64
C GLU A 35 9.88 -2.59 0.64
N ILE A 36 8.63 -2.23 0.37
CA ILE A 36 8.35 -1.15 -0.60
C ILE A 36 8.79 0.22 -0.08
N LEU A 37 8.66 0.48 1.23
CA LEU A 37 9.19 1.70 1.83
C LEU A 37 10.72 1.75 1.75
N SER A 38 11.40 0.62 1.99
CA SER A 38 12.86 0.52 1.80
C SER A 38 13.26 0.80 0.35
N ASN A 39 12.51 0.29 -0.62
CA ASN A 39 12.74 0.58 -2.04
C ASN A 39 12.52 2.06 -2.35
N ILE A 40 11.45 2.68 -1.85
CA ILE A 40 11.20 4.12 -2.03
C ILE A 40 12.35 4.95 -1.44
N LYS A 41 12.85 4.61 -0.24
CA LYS A 41 14.01 5.30 0.36
C LYS A 41 15.24 5.22 -0.53
N LYS A 42 15.49 4.06 -1.16
CA LYS A 42 16.59 3.89 -2.11
C LYS A 42 16.38 4.72 -3.38
N TRP A 43 15.18 4.73 -3.93
CA TRP A 43 14.82 5.50 -5.14
C TRP A 43 15.01 7.01 -4.97
N ILE A 44 14.98 7.54 -3.74
CA ILE A 44 15.19 8.97 -3.46
C ILE A 44 16.49 9.27 -2.72
N GLU A 45 17.42 8.31 -2.65
CA GLU A 45 18.66 8.46 -1.89
C GLU A 45 19.48 9.67 -2.37
N GLU A 46 19.58 9.87 -3.68
CA GLU A 46 20.33 10.99 -4.27
C GLU A 46 19.71 12.36 -3.94
N PRO A 47 18.40 12.61 -4.17
CA PRO A 47 17.74 13.83 -3.70
C PRO A 47 17.91 14.11 -2.20
N VAL A 48 17.93 13.08 -1.35
CA VAL A 48 18.16 13.21 0.10
C VAL A 48 19.61 13.60 0.41
N LYS A 49 20.58 12.94 -0.24
CA LYS A 49 22.01 13.27 -0.11
C LYS A 49 22.31 14.70 -0.54
N ASN A 50 21.61 15.19 -1.55
CA ASN A 50 21.73 16.57 -2.04
C ASN A 50 20.87 17.58 -1.26
N HIS A 51 20.23 17.16 -0.16
CA HIS A 51 19.39 17.99 0.71
C HIS A 51 18.22 18.68 -0.02
N LEU A 52 17.74 18.07 -1.11
CA LEU A 52 16.59 18.56 -1.86
C LEU A 52 15.27 18.16 -1.19
N VAL A 53 15.29 17.02 -0.50
CA VAL A 53 14.18 16.49 0.29
C VAL A 53 14.69 15.84 1.56
N GLU A 54 13.82 15.73 2.55
CA GLU A 54 14.03 15.02 3.80
C GLU A 54 13.06 13.84 3.90
N ILE A 55 13.55 12.71 4.42
CA ILE A 55 12.71 11.57 4.78
C ILE A 55 12.42 11.62 6.28
N ILE A 56 11.14 11.50 6.61
CA ILE A 56 10.66 11.39 7.98
C ILE A 56 10.03 10.01 8.14
N ASP A 57 10.62 9.20 9.01
CA ASP A 57 10.08 7.90 9.40
C ASP A 57 8.92 8.08 10.38
N GLU A 58 7.78 7.50 10.02
CA GLU A 58 6.55 7.56 10.81
C GLU A 58 6.02 6.13 11.08
N LYS A 59 5.03 6.05 11.98
CA LYS A 59 4.24 4.84 12.16
C LYS A 59 2.76 5.22 12.20
N VAL A 60 1.93 4.38 11.59
CA VAL A 60 0.47 4.49 11.67
C VAL A 60 -0.11 3.28 12.39
N GLU A 61 -1.21 3.49 13.12
CA GLU A 61 -2.00 2.40 13.67
C GLU A 61 -3.13 2.05 12.70
N ILE A 62 -3.23 0.77 12.35
CA ILE A 62 -4.29 0.22 11.52
C ILE A 62 -5.16 -0.69 12.38
N ASN A 63 -6.47 -0.58 12.22
CA ASN A 63 -7.45 -1.45 12.86
C ASN A 63 -8.26 -2.16 11.78
N GLU A 64 -8.08 -3.47 11.63
CA GLU A 64 -8.79 -4.30 10.67
C GLU A 64 -9.59 -5.39 11.38
N GLU A 65 -10.84 -5.59 10.96
CA GLU A 65 -11.79 -6.51 11.61
C GLU A 65 -11.22 -7.92 11.85
N ARG A 66 -10.44 -8.44 10.89
CA ARG A 66 -9.87 -9.79 10.96
C ARG A 66 -8.44 -9.87 11.50
N LEU A 67 -7.72 -8.76 11.55
CA LEU A 67 -6.30 -8.72 11.98
C LEU A 67 -6.09 -8.00 13.31
N GLY A 68 -7.12 -7.33 13.83
CA GLY A 68 -7.05 -6.50 15.02
C GLY A 68 -6.27 -5.20 14.77
N LYS A 69 -5.77 -4.62 15.87
CA LYS A 69 -4.98 -3.39 15.85
C LYS A 69 -3.49 -3.70 15.77
N TYR A 70 -2.78 -2.98 14.92
CA TYR A 70 -1.33 -3.08 14.81
C TYR A 70 -0.71 -1.77 14.32
N LYS A 71 0.57 -1.57 14.64
CA LYS A 71 1.36 -0.44 14.14
C LYS A 71 2.24 -0.88 12.98
N ILE A 72 2.33 -0.04 11.96
CA ILE A 72 3.09 -0.31 10.74
C ILE A 72 3.84 0.94 10.30
N SER A 73 4.99 0.75 9.65
CA SER A 73 5.83 1.83 9.13
C SER A 73 5.09 2.68 8.11
N SER A 74 5.32 3.99 8.15
CA SER A 74 4.90 4.94 7.13
C SER A 74 6.02 5.94 6.89
N LEU A 75 5.90 6.74 5.82
CA LEU A 75 6.97 7.65 5.43
C LEU A 75 6.37 9.00 5.01
N ALA A 76 7.02 10.09 5.40
CA ALA A 76 6.78 11.39 4.80
C ALA A 76 8.05 11.87 4.08
N ILE A 77 7.88 12.41 2.88
CA ILE A 77 8.93 13.06 2.10
C ILE A 77 8.62 14.54 2.09
N ARG A 78 9.50 15.34 2.65
CA ARG A 78 9.34 16.78 2.80
C ARG A 78 10.31 17.52 1.90
N SER A 79 9.81 18.43 1.09
CA SER A 79 10.60 19.47 0.43
C SER A 79 10.44 20.80 1.19
N LEU A 80 11.02 21.88 0.68
CA LEU A 80 10.85 23.21 1.27
C LEU A 80 9.38 23.68 1.29
N TRP A 81 8.58 23.24 0.32
CA TRP A 81 7.23 23.76 0.09
C TRP A 81 6.13 22.72 0.28
N ASP A 82 6.45 21.44 0.11
CA ASP A 82 5.47 20.37 0.05
C ASP A 82 5.84 19.20 0.96
N THR A 83 4.81 18.45 1.35
CA THR A 83 4.98 17.18 2.06
C THR A 83 4.12 16.12 1.40
N VAL A 84 4.76 15.00 1.05
CA VAL A 84 4.11 13.83 0.48
C VAL A 84 4.15 12.70 1.50
N TYR A 85 2.98 12.17 1.85
CA TYR A 85 2.85 11.07 2.79
C TYR A 85 2.62 9.76 2.06
N ILE A 86 3.34 8.72 2.45
CA ILE A 86 3.16 7.35 1.99
C ILE A 86 2.64 6.55 3.19
N ARG A 87 1.35 6.20 3.15
CA ARG A 87 0.63 5.64 4.29
C ARG A 87 -0.01 4.29 3.93
N PRO A 88 0.32 3.22 4.66
CA PRO A 88 -0.43 1.97 4.57
C PRO A 88 -1.86 2.17 5.09
N ILE A 89 -2.85 1.63 4.37
CA ILE A 89 -4.27 1.76 4.73
C ILE A 89 -4.86 0.45 5.25
N GLY A 90 -4.41 -0.70 4.73
CA GLY A 90 -4.86 -2.02 5.19
C GLY A 90 -4.68 -3.12 4.15
N ARG A 91 -4.87 -4.38 4.59
CA ARG A 91 -4.75 -5.62 3.80
C ARG A 91 -6.09 -6.03 3.17
N MET A 92 -7.21 -5.83 3.86
CA MET A 92 -8.53 -6.36 3.47
C MET A 92 -9.25 -5.47 2.44
N ILE A 93 -8.68 -5.36 1.24
CA ILE A 93 -9.26 -4.61 0.13
C ILE A 93 -9.82 -5.58 -0.91
N LEU A 94 -11.07 -5.37 -1.34
CA LEU A 94 -11.70 -6.20 -2.36
C LEU A 94 -10.86 -6.18 -3.64
N GLY A 95 -10.30 -7.34 -4.00
CA GLY A 95 -9.47 -7.52 -5.19
C GLY A 95 -7.97 -7.23 -5.02
N ALA A 96 -7.48 -6.99 -3.80
CA ALA A 96 -6.06 -6.78 -3.52
C ALA A 96 -5.63 -7.45 -2.19
N ILE A 97 -4.33 -7.70 -2.05
CA ILE A 97 -3.70 -8.12 -0.79
C ILE A 97 -3.52 -6.92 0.13
N GLY A 98 -3.42 -5.70 -0.37
CA GLY A 98 -3.34 -4.51 0.49
C GLY A 98 -3.18 -3.22 -0.28
N ARG A 99 -3.07 -2.09 0.43
CA ARG A 99 -2.92 -0.76 -0.17
C ARG A 99 -2.05 0.16 0.66
N ILE A 100 -1.20 0.90 -0.03
CA ILE A 100 -0.60 2.13 0.45
C ILE A 100 -1.16 3.30 -0.38
N ASP A 101 -1.40 4.43 0.26
CA ASP A 101 -1.78 5.67 -0.42
C ASP A 101 -0.59 6.64 -0.38
N ILE A 102 -0.31 7.27 -1.53
CA ILE A 102 0.60 8.41 -1.65
C ILE A 102 -0.26 9.67 -1.71
N LEU A 103 -0.06 10.56 -0.74
CA LEU A 103 -0.96 11.67 -0.43
C LEU A 103 -0.19 12.99 -0.38
N SER A 104 -0.74 14.05 -0.95
CA SER A 104 -0.31 15.43 -0.69
C SER A 104 -1.50 16.39 -0.77
N THR A 105 -1.25 17.69 -0.66
CA THR A 105 -2.26 18.73 -0.91
C THR A 105 -2.81 18.68 -2.34
N LYS A 106 -2.09 18.06 -3.29
CA LYS A 106 -2.47 17.94 -4.70
C LYS A 106 -3.40 16.75 -4.98
N GLY A 107 -3.53 15.82 -4.04
CA GLY A 107 -4.45 14.69 -4.16
C GLY A 107 -3.86 13.39 -3.65
N LYS A 108 -4.21 12.29 -4.34
CA LYS A 108 -3.93 10.93 -3.88
C LYS A 108 -3.69 9.95 -5.03
N TYR A 109 -2.66 9.11 -4.91
CA TYR A 109 -2.54 7.86 -5.66
C TYR A 109 -2.67 6.66 -4.71
N SER A 110 -3.50 5.69 -5.09
CA SER A 110 -3.60 4.41 -4.38
C SER A 110 -2.77 3.35 -5.08
N ILE A 111 -1.82 2.79 -4.35
CA ILE A 111 -0.96 1.69 -4.81
C ILE A 111 -1.46 0.41 -4.15
N LEU A 112 -1.81 -0.58 -4.97
CA LEU A 112 -2.39 -1.85 -4.53
C LEU A 112 -1.33 -2.95 -4.58
N LEU A 113 -1.25 -3.76 -3.53
CA LEU A 113 -0.51 -5.02 -3.56
C LEU A 113 -1.42 -6.12 -4.10
N THR A 114 -0.99 -6.80 -5.16
CA THR A 114 -1.74 -7.88 -5.83
C THR A 114 -0.98 -9.20 -5.74
N ILE A 115 -1.68 -10.33 -5.90
CA ILE A 115 -1.07 -11.66 -5.88
C ILE A 115 -0.13 -11.86 -7.07
N ASP A 116 -0.56 -11.44 -8.25
CA ASP A 116 0.12 -11.80 -9.50
C ASP A 116 1.23 -10.81 -9.88
N ASN A 117 1.05 -9.52 -9.58
CA ASN A 117 1.91 -8.44 -10.11
C ASN A 117 2.65 -7.66 -9.02
N GLY A 118 2.49 -8.04 -7.75
CA GLY A 118 3.04 -7.25 -6.64
C GLY A 118 2.38 -5.88 -6.54
N TRP A 119 3.16 -4.84 -6.26
CA TRP A 119 2.68 -3.47 -6.14
C TRP A 119 2.33 -2.87 -7.51
N VAL A 120 1.09 -2.41 -7.66
CA VAL A 120 0.58 -1.79 -8.89
C VAL A 120 -0.14 -0.48 -8.59
N VAL A 121 -0.17 0.40 -9.57
CA VAL A 121 -0.94 1.65 -9.54
C VAL A 121 -1.82 1.74 -10.77
N LYS A 122 -3.05 2.22 -10.61
CA LYS A 122 -3.97 2.44 -11.74
C LYS A 122 -3.77 3.86 -12.27
N LEU A 123 -3.32 3.97 -13.52
CA LEU A 123 -3.16 5.22 -14.26
C LEU A 123 -3.92 5.11 -15.57
N ASP A 124 -4.78 6.08 -15.87
CA ASP A 124 -5.57 6.15 -17.11
C ASP A 124 -6.35 4.86 -17.42
N GLY A 125 -6.90 4.23 -16.38
CA GLY A 125 -7.67 3.00 -16.50
C GLY A 125 -6.84 1.71 -16.48
N VAL A 126 -5.51 1.79 -16.59
CA VAL A 126 -4.61 0.63 -16.70
C VAL A 126 -3.79 0.44 -15.44
N TYR A 127 -3.67 -0.80 -14.97
CA TYR A 127 -2.75 -1.15 -13.89
C TYR A 127 -1.32 -1.28 -14.42
N LYS A 128 -0.39 -0.57 -13.79
CA LYS A 128 1.04 -0.64 -14.08
C LYS A 128 1.81 -1.02 -12.83
N ASN A 129 2.90 -1.76 -12.99
CA ASN A 129 3.78 -2.13 -11.88
C ASN A 129 4.40 -0.88 -11.26
N PHE A 130 4.27 -0.74 -9.95
CA PHE A 130 4.79 0.37 -9.20
C PHE A 130 6.30 0.19 -8.98
N ASN A 131 7.07 1.04 -9.63
CA ASN A 131 8.53 1.02 -9.65
C ASN A 131 9.09 2.45 -9.47
N GLU A 132 10.40 2.58 -9.52
CA GLU A 132 11.11 3.86 -9.37
C GLU A 132 10.65 4.93 -10.37
N GLU A 133 10.49 4.59 -11.65
CA GLU A 133 10.09 5.54 -12.70
C GLU A 133 8.68 6.10 -12.46
N LEU A 134 7.71 5.22 -12.15
CA LEU A 134 6.36 5.65 -11.82
C LEU A 134 6.32 6.42 -10.50
N PHE A 135 7.09 6.00 -9.51
CA PHE A 135 7.19 6.71 -8.24
C PHE A 135 7.73 8.13 -8.45
N ALA A 136 8.81 8.30 -9.22
CA ALA A 136 9.36 9.62 -9.54
C ALA A 136 8.35 10.49 -10.30
N THR A 137 7.57 9.91 -11.21
CA THR A 137 6.49 10.60 -11.93
C THR A 137 5.41 11.09 -10.96
N ILE A 138 4.94 10.21 -10.07
CA ILE A 138 3.95 10.55 -9.04
C ILE A 138 4.48 11.63 -8.11
N LEU A 139 5.73 11.50 -7.65
CA LEU A 139 6.34 12.43 -6.70
C LEU A 139 6.44 13.85 -7.29
N LYS A 140 6.82 13.97 -8.57
CA LYS A 140 6.86 15.26 -9.28
C LYS A 140 5.49 15.95 -9.29
N VAL A 141 4.42 15.21 -9.62
CA VAL A 141 3.04 15.75 -9.62
C VAL A 141 2.61 16.15 -8.20
N MET A 142 3.02 15.37 -7.20
CA MET A 142 2.64 15.61 -5.81
C MET A 142 3.35 16.79 -5.14
N MET A 143 4.48 17.24 -5.71
CA MET A 143 5.35 18.33 -5.22
C MET A 143 5.42 19.54 -6.17
N SER A 144 4.57 19.60 -7.20
CA SER A 144 4.45 20.73 -8.13
C SER A 144 3.19 21.53 -7.82
#